data_AF-A0A257EZQ2-F1
#
_entry.id   AF-A0A257EZQ2-F1
#
_cell.length_a   1.000
_cell.length_b   1.000
_cell.length_c   1.000
_cell.angle_alpha   90.00
_cell.angle_beta   90.00
_cell.angle_gamma   90.00
#
_symmetry.space_group_name_H-M   'P 1'
#
loop_
_entity.id
_entity.type
_entity.pdbx_description
1 polymer ?
#
loop_
_entity_poly.entity_id
_entity_poly.type
_entity_poly.pdbx_seq_one_letter_code
_entity_poly.pdbx_strand_id
1 'polypeptide(L)'
;MFLNQRLKGMRFHEKVQEPGHPLHKAWTELSRPGAAGIVDRLKVKRLEVHKLLTGIRDRYPELESHLDPERVASWDPKPDDGTSGIGPRIVRGIVIVLVVLAIPRMLSQCSDGSEDSAPPIAVLSDAEVDAKVREIFGLSVDMDAVKRVDPKLARELLTAINKPDIVLPLNFVRLQALGSAEVADRDALEARAELKAIWLTAAQAKSAQICRMAMDGDLRALTLDFSEKERAREQDLLRKLLEAKVLSHMPKGGETRYAIPGWLVNDTLERSGLSLERLKAALTDPDSAERCEAETALAQAVRASPKKVPDDVLKGL
;
A
#
# COMPACT_ATOMS: atom_id res chain seq x y z
N MET A 1 9.01 -18.25 14.00
CA MET A 1 9.27 -19.59 13.42
C MET A 1 10.39 -19.47 12.36
N PHE A 2 11.65 -19.39 12.79
CA PHE A 2 12.79 -19.06 11.92
C PHE A 2 13.23 -20.20 10.98
N LEU A 3 12.95 -21.45 11.35
CA LEU A 3 13.41 -22.62 10.60
C LEU A 3 12.75 -22.76 9.21
N ASN A 4 11.46 -22.39 9.10
CA ASN A 4 10.69 -22.55 7.86
C ASN A 4 11.03 -21.44 6.83
N GLN A 5 11.28 -20.20 7.29
CA GLN A 5 11.72 -19.11 6.42
C GLN A 5 13.11 -19.37 5.83
N ARG A 6 14.06 -19.86 6.64
CA ARG A 6 15.40 -20.21 6.17
C ARG A 6 15.39 -21.33 5.12
N LEU A 7 14.51 -22.33 5.27
CA LEU A 7 14.31 -23.38 4.26
C LEU A 7 13.69 -22.84 2.96
N LYS A 8 12.76 -21.87 3.05
CA LYS A 8 12.20 -21.19 1.87
C LYS A 8 13.23 -20.33 1.16
N GLY A 9 14.10 -19.62 1.91
CA GLY A 9 15.22 -18.85 1.39
C GLY A 9 16.21 -19.74 0.63
N MET A 10 16.61 -20.89 1.20
CA MET A 10 17.50 -21.85 0.53
C MET A 10 16.88 -22.43 -0.75
N ARG A 11 15.59 -22.79 -0.75
CA ARG A 11 14.90 -23.27 -1.96
C ARG A 11 14.77 -22.19 -3.03
N PHE A 12 14.55 -20.94 -2.64
CA PHE A 12 14.54 -19.83 -3.58
C PHE A 12 15.93 -19.60 -4.18
N HIS A 13 16.97 -19.65 -3.34
CA HIS A 13 18.38 -19.57 -3.75
C HIS A 13 18.76 -20.69 -4.75
N GLU A 14 18.34 -21.92 -4.51
CA GLU A 14 18.55 -23.04 -5.46
C GLU A 14 17.81 -22.79 -6.79
N LYS A 15 16.53 -22.42 -6.72
CA LYS A 15 15.70 -22.20 -7.93
C LYS A 15 16.17 -21.02 -8.77
N VAL A 16 16.60 -19.92 -8.15
CA VAL A 16 17.02 -18.73 -8.89
C VAL A 16 18.33 -18.95 -9.64
N GLN A 17 19.13 -19.94 -9.23
CA GLN A 17 20.33 -20.37 -9.95
C GLN A 17 20.02 -21.21 -11.20
N GLU A 18 18.82 -21.74 -11.35
CA GLU A 18 18.44 -22.52 -12.54
C GLU A 18 18.25 -21.63 -13.79
N PRO A 19 18.83 -21.98 -14.96
CA PRO A 19 18.73 -21.15 -16.18
C PRO A 19 17.30 -20.86 -16.66
N GLY A 20 16.35 -21.74 -16.31
CA GLY A 20 14.94 -21.59 -16.65
C GLY A 20 14.16 -20.65 -15.74
N HIS A 21 14.74 -20.18 -14.62
CA HIS A 21 14.04 -19.33 -13.67
C HIS A 21 13.90 -17.89 -14.20
N PRO A 22 12.71 -17.25 -14.09
CA PRO A 22 12.48 -15.90 -14.62
C PRO A 22 13.43 -14.82 -14.07
N LEU A 23 13.97 -14.99 -12.87
CA LEU A 23 14.91 -14.06 -12.24
C LEU A 23 16.38 -14.50 -12.35
N HIS A 24 16.69 -15.59 -13.06
CA HIS A 24 18.04 -16.14 -13.16
C HIS A 24 19.06 -15.13 -13.74
N LYS A 25 18.66 -14.40 -14.78
CA LYS A 25 19.52 -13.40 -15.42
C LYS A 25 19.85 -12.24 -14.48
N ALA A 26 18.86 -11.79 -13.71
CA ALA A 26 19.05 -10.75 -12.71
C ALA A 26 19.95 -11.22 -11.56
N TRP A 27 19.77 -12.47 -11.10
CA TRP A 27 20.59 -13.08 -10.05
C TRP A 27 22.05 -13.21 -10.48
N THR A 28 22.28 -13.76 -11.67
CA THR A 28 23.61 -13.89 -12.26
C THR A 28 24.28 -12.54 -12.41
N GLU A 29 23.54 -11.53 -12.84
CA GLU A 29 24.07 -10.17 -13.03
C GLU A 29 24.43 -9.47 -11.72
N LEU A 30 23.63 -9.64 -10.67
CA LEU A 30 23.90 -9.07 -9.35
C LEU A 30 25.00 -9.82 -8.57
N SER A 31 25.28 -11.06 -8.94
CA SER A 31 26.35 -11.86 -8.31
C SER A 31 27.72 -11.63 -8.96
N ARG A 32 27.81 -10.83 -10.04
CA ARG A 32 29.08 -10.52 -10.72
C ARG A 32 29.85 -9.44 -9.96
N PRO A 33 31.18 -9.56 -9.85
CA PRO A 33 31.98 -8.57 -9.13
C PRO A 33 32.01 -7.21 -9.84
N GLY A 34 31.97 -6.14 -9.03
CA GLY A 34 32.15 -4.75 -9.46
C GLY A 34 30.90 -4.11 -10.07
N ALA A 35 30.92 -2.79 -10.27
CA ALA A 35 29.75 -2.02 -10.74
C ALA A 35 29.25 -2.39 -12.16
N ALA A 36 27.94 -2.33 -12.39
CA ALA A 36 27.32 -2.57 -13.69
C ALA A 36 27.68 -1.50 -14.72
N GLY A 37 28.21 -1.94 -15.87
CA GLY A 37 28.50 -1.08 -16.99
C GLY A 37 27.25 -0.74 -17.83
N ILE A 38 27.41 0.17 -18.79
CA ILE A 38 26.34 0.55 -19.73
C ILE A 38 25.86 -0.66 -20.55
N VAL A 39 26.78 -1.53 -20.97
CA VAL A 39 26.47 -2.75 -21.73
C VAL A 39 25.68 -3.76 -20.89
N ASP A 40 25.99 -3.90 -19.60
CA ASP A 40 25.28 -4.80 -18.70
C ASP A 40 23.83 -4.34 -18.47
N ARG A 41 23.64 -3.01 -18.35
CA ARG A 41 22.31 -2.38 -18.19
C ARG A 41 21.39 -2.54 -19.41
N LEU A 42 21.95 -2.81 -20.58
CA LEU A 42 21.19 -3.10 -21.81
C LEU A 42 20.84 -4.58 -21.93
N LYS A 43 21.67 -5.48 -21.38
CA LYS A 43 21.48 -6.94 -21.46
C LYS A 43 20.46 -7.47 -20.46
N VAL A 44 20.37 -6.84 -19.28
CA VAL A 44 19.50 -7.29 -18.18
C VAL A 44 18.45 -6.24 -17.91
N LYS A 45 17.17 -6.65 -17.81
CA LYS A 45 16.07 -5.72 -17.61
C LYS A 45 16.13 -5.17 -16.19
N ARG A 46 16.18 -3.84 -16.06
CA ARG A 46 16.17 -3.14 -14.77
C ARG A 46 14.99 -3.55 -13.87
N LEU A 47 13.84 -3.84 -14.46
CA LEU A 47 12.66 -4.32 -13.75
C LEU A 47 12.87 -5.69 -13.10
N GLU A 48 13.57 -6.62 -13.76
CA GLU A 48 13.86 -7.95 -13.22
C GLU A 48 14.87 -7.87 -12.07
N VAL A 49 15.87 -6.99 -12.18
CA VAL A 49 16.83 -6.67 -11.12
C VAL A 49 16.11 -6.06 -9.90
N HIS A 50 15.23 -5.08 -10.12
CA HIS A 50 14.45 -4.48 -9.06
C HIS A 50 13.50 -5.48 -8.38
N LYS A 51 12.76 -6.27 -9.18
CA LYS A 51 11.87 -7.32 -8.66
C LYS A 51 12.62 -8.35 -7.80
N LEU A 52 13.83 -8.72 -8.21
CA LEU A 52 14.68 -9.63 -7.44
C LEU A 52 15.14 -8.98 -6.13
N LEU A 53 15.70 -7.77 -6.17
CA LEU A 53 16.17 -7.05 -4.98
C LEU A 53 15.05 -6.78 -3.97
N THR A 54 13.89 -6.32 -4.44
CA THR A 54 12.69 -6.15 -3.59
C THR A 54 12.26 -7.49 -2.98
N GLY A 55 12.21 -8.55 -3.79
CA GLY A 55 11.85 -9.88 -3.29
C GLY A 55 12.82 -10.42 -2.23
N ILE A 56 14.12 -10.17 -2.38
CA ILE A 56 15.15 -10.54 -1.41
C ILE A 56 14.99 -9.69 -0.13
N ARG A 57 14.97 -8.37 -0.24
CA ARG A 57 14.88 -7.45 0.91
C ARG A 57 13.61 -7.64 1.74
N ASP A 58 12.49 -7.95 1.09
CA ASP A 58 11.20 -8.11 1.75
C ASP A 58 10.99 -9.50 2.37
N ARG A 59 11.51 -10.57 1.73
CA ARG A 59 11.16 -11.96 2.10
C ARG A 59 12.34 -12.83 2.54
N TYR A 60 13.55 -12.55 2.05
CA TYR A 60 14.76 -13.35 2.26
C TYR A 60 16.02 -12.47 2.38
N PRO A 61 16.08 -11.52 3.33
CA PRO A 61 17.15 -10.52 3.39
C PRO A 61 18.54 -11.14 3.57
N GLU A 62 18.63 -12.34 4.14
CA GLU A 62 19.87 -13.10 4.26
C GLU A 62 20.55 -13.40 2.91
N LEU A 63 19.76 -13.48 1.82
CA LEU A 63 20.28 -13.79 0.49
C LEU A 63 20.99 -12.62 -0.18
N GLU A 64 20.84 -11.39 0.33
CA GLU A 64 21.58 -10.23 -0.19
C GLU A 64 23.09 -10.39 0.04
N SER A 65 23.50 -11.16 1.06
CA SER A 65 24.91 -11.50 1.32
C SER A 65 25.58 -12.36 0.24
N HIS A 66 24.79 -12.97 -0.66
CA HIS A 66 25.29 -13.72 -1.80
C HIS A 66 25.46 -12.87 -3.06
N LEU A 67 25.06 -11.59 -3.02
CA LEU A 67 25.20 -10.65 -4.13
C LEU A 67 26.41 -9.76 -3.92
N ASP A 68 26.95 -9.21 -5.02
CA ASP A 68 28.06 -8.26 -4.92
C ASP A 68 27.53 -6.87 -4.53
N PRO A 69 28.02 -6.28 -3.43
CA PRO A 69 27.46 -5.03 -2.89
C PRO A 69 27.68 -3.84 -3.83
N GLU A 70 28.80 -3.77 -4.54
CA GLU A 70 29.08 -2.71 -5.51
C GLU A 70 28.17 -2.83 -6.73
N ARG A 71 27.93 -4.07 -7.17
CA ARG A 71 27.01 -4.38 -8.26
C ARG A 71 25.58 -4.01 -7.88
N VAL A 72 25.09 -4.40 -6.71
CA VAL A 72 23.77 -4.01 -6.19
C VAL A 72 23.63 -2.48 -6.15
N ALA A 73 24.60 -1.77 -5.57
CA ALA A 73 24.58 -0.31 -5.48
C ALA A 73 24.58 0.37 -6.85
N SER A 74 25.22 -0.22 -7.87
CA SER A 74 25.23 0.33 -9.23
C SER A 74 23.88 0.23 -9.96
N TRP A 75 22.97 -0.62 -9.49
CA TRP A 75 21.62 -0.78 -10.02
C TRP A 75 20.58 0.05 -9.26
N ASP A 76 20.88 0.42 -8.01
CA ASP A 76 20.11 1.38 -7.24
C ASP A 76 20.25 2.79 -7.87
N PRO A 77 19.17 3.59 -7.95
CA PRO A 77 19.22 4.93 -8.53
C PRO A 77 20.17 5.82 -7.72
N LYS A 78 21.14 6.46 -8.39
CA LYS A 78 21.99 7.48 -7.75
C LYS A 78 21.13 8.67 -7.33
N PRO A 79 21.31 9.20 -6.11
CA PRO A 79 20.69 10.46 -5.72
C PRO A 79 21.29 11.60 -6.57
N ASP A 80 20.45 12.50 -7.09
CA ASP A 80 20.90 13.71 -7.76
C ASP A 80 21.75 14.57 -6.81
N ASP A 81 22.92 14.99 -7.29
CA ASP A 81 23.81 15.93 -6.62
C ASP A 81 23.15 17.32 -6.56
N GLY A 82 22.75 17.74 -5.36
CA GLY A 82 22.23 19.09 -5.14
C GLY A 82 21.62 19.26 -3.75
N THR A 83 22.38 19.93 -2.89
CA THR A 83 22.07 20.47 -1.56
C THR A 83 21.95 19.52 -0.35
N SER A 84 22.86 19.79 0.58
CA SER A 84 23.27 19.10 1.80
C SER A 84 22.24 19.06 2.94
N GLY A 85 22.25 17.98 3.73
CA GLY A 85 21.76 17.97 5.13
C GLY A 85 21.03 16.69 5.60
N ILE A 86 21.79 15.62 5.92
CA ILE A 86 21.61 14.67 7.05
C ILE A 86 20.13 14.24 7.33
N GLY A 87 19.52 13.16 6.82
CA GLY A 87 19.76 11.69 6.99
C GLY A 87 18.76 11.07 8.00
N PRO A 88 18.29 9.79 7.92
CA PRO A 88 18.31 8.80 6.84
C PRO A 88 16.90 8.40 6.32
N ARG A 89 16.88 7.99 5.05
CA ARG A 89 15.71 7.71 4.19
C ARG A 89 15.44 6.21 4.10
N ILE A 90 14.18 5.78 4.21
CA ILE A 90 13.71 4.47 3.74
C ILE A 90 12.35 4.65 3.03
N VAL A 91 12.17 3.87 1.96
CA VAL A 91 10.95 3.63 1.15
C VAL A 91 10.72 4.60 -0.02
N ARG A 92 11.05 4.14 -1.23
CA ARG A 92 10.44 4.60 -2.48
C ARG A 92 10.32 3.44 -3.48
N GLY A 93 9.21 2.71 -3.42
CA GLY A 93 8.63 1.97 -4.54
C GLY A 93 7.30 2.66 -4.90
N ILE A 94 6.79 2.77 -6.12
CA ILE A 94 6.94 2.04 -7.39
C ILE A 94 6.47 3.02 -8.48
N VAL A 95 7.19 3.20 -9.58
CA VAL A 95 6.63 3.74 -10.84
C VAL A 95 7.29 3.00 -12.02
N ILE A 96 6.49 2.79 -13.06
CA ILE A 96 6.83 2.45 -14.45
C ILE A 96 6.77 0.96 -14.80
N VAL A 97 5.55 0.51 -15.15
CA VAL A 97 5.30 -0.40 -16.28
C VAL A 97 3.98 0.03 -16.95
N LEU A 98 4.07 0.69 -18.12
CA LEU A 98 3.18 0.59 -19.30
C LEU A 98 3.34 1.80 -20.24
N VAL A 99 4.41 1.84 -21.06
CA VAL A 99 4.53 2.79 -22.20
C VAL A 99 4.98 2.08 -23.50
N VAL A 100 4.97 0.73 -23.61
CA VAL A 100 5.53 0.06 -24.81
C VAL A 100 4.51 -0.72 -25.66
N LEU A 101 3.20 -0.48 -25.51
CA LEU A 101 2.21 -1.07 -26.43
C LEU A 101 1.20 -0.02 -26.93
N ALA A 102 1.70 0.98 -27.65
CA ALA A 102 0.89 1.84 -28.53
C ALA A 102 1.72 2.36 -29.72
N ILE A 103 2.42 1.48 -30.44
CA ILE A 103 2.77 1.70 -31.85
C ILE A 103 2.54 0.35 -32.54
N PRO A 104 1.43 0.21 -33.28
CA PRO A 104 1.54 0.42 -34.72
C PRO A 104 0.31 1.06 -35.34
N ARG A 105 0.49 2.23 -35.94
CA ARG A 105 -0.04 2.66 -37.26
C ARG A 105 0.10 4.17 -37.40
N MET A 106 1.27 4.63 -37.83
CA MET A 106 1.41 5.82 -38.66
C MET A 106 2.87 5.94 -39.13
N LEU A 107 3.19 5.16 -40.15
CA LEU A 107 4.29 5.48 -41.06
C LEU A 107 3.72 5.44 -42.47
N SER A 108 3.05 6.53 -42.82
CA SER A 108 2.75 6.93 -44.19
C SER A 108 2.24 8.35 -44.15
N GLN A 109 3.16 9.31 -44.03
CA GLN A 109 3.16 10.58 -44.76
C GLN A 109 4.34 11.42 -44.24
N CYS A 110 5.35 11.56 -45.10
CA CYS A 110 6.29 12.67 -45.01
C CYS A 110 5.55 13.93 -45.45
N SER A 111 5.59 15.01 -44.68
CA SER A 111 5.68 16.39 -45.19
C SER A 111 5.66 17.41 -44.05
N ASP A 112 6.67 18.27 -44.10
CA ASP A 112 6.79 19.64 -43.61
C ASP A 112 6.77 19.99 -42.12
N GLY A 113 7.72 20.87 -41.81
CA GLY A 113 8.06 21.32 -40.47
C GLY A 113 6.96 22.15 -39.82
N SER A 114 6.78 21.89 -38.54
CA SER A 114 6.28 22.84 -37.56
C SER A 114 6.89 22.46 -36.22
N GLU A 115 7.39 23.44 -35.50
CA GLU A 115 7.91 23.31 -34.14
C GLU A 115 6.80 22.78 -33.24
N ASP A 116 6.79 21.46 -33.01
CA ASP A 116 5.82 20.80 -32.15
C ASP A 116 6.18 21.09 -30.69
N SER A 117 5.54 22.14 -30.16
CA SER A 117 5.46 22.36 -28.72
C SER A 117 4.83 21.12 -28.09
N ALA A 118 5.58 20.43 -27.24
CA ALA A 118 5.06 19.33 -26.44
C ALA A 118 3.75 19.77 -25.76
N PRO A 119 2.68 18.93 -25.77
CA PRO A 119 1.42 19.31 -25.16
C PRO A 119 1.66 19.67 -23.69
N PRO A 120 1.06 20.77 -23.18
CA PRO A 120 1.23 21.15 -21.78
C PRO A 120 0.76 19.99 -20.91
N ILE A 121 1.61 19.58 -19.96
CA ILE A 121 1.20 18.68 -18.88
C ILE A 121 0.05 19.41 -18.18
N ALA A 122 -1.18 18.89 -18.30
CA ALA A 122 -2.35 19.49 -17.69
C ALA A 122 -2.18 19.42 -16.16
N VAL A 123 -1.75 20.53 -15.56
CA VAL A 123 -1.70 20.70 -14.11
C VAL A 123 -3.09 21.18 -13.69
N LEU A 124 -3.70 20.47 -12.73
CA LEU A 124 -4.99 20.87 -12.17
C LEU A 124 -4.87 22.25 -11.52
N SER A 125 -5.93 23.05 -11.62
CA SER A 125 -6.04 24.31 -10.91
C SER A 125 -6.19 24.09 -9.40
N ASP A 126 -5.83 25.08 -8.59
CA ASP A 126 -5.97 25.01 -7.12
C ASP A 126 -7.42 24.69 -6.70
N ALA A 127 -8.41 25.24 -7.42
CA ALA A 127 -9.82 24.98 -7.16
C ALA A 127 -10.23 23.51 -7.41
N GLU A 128 -9.65 22.85 -8.42
CA GLU A 128 -9.86 21.43 -8.69
C GLU A 128 -9.18 20.55 -7.65
N VAL A 129 -7.97 20.92 -7.21
CA VAL A 129 -7.27 20.26 -6.10
C VAL A 129 -8.11 20.35 -4.83
N ASP A 130 -8.61 21.53 -4.47
CA ASP A 130 -9.45 21.73 -3.29
C ASP A 130 -10.80 21.01 -3.38
N ALA A 131 -11.38 20.87 -4.57
CA ALA A 131 -12.56 20.03 -4.77
C ALA A 131 -12.25 18.57 -4.42
N LYS A 132 -11.10 18.03 -4.87
CA LYS A 132 -10.67 16.66 -4.55
C LYS A 132 -10.35 16.46 -3.07
N VAL A 133 -9.74 17.43 -2.41
CA VAL A 133 -9.51 17.37 -0.96
C VAL A 133 -10.82 17.35 -0.19
N ARG A 134 -11.80 18.18 -0.59
CA ARG A 134 -13.14 18.21 0.02
C ARG A 134 -13.94 16.92 -0.20
N GLU A 135 -13.75 16.22 -1.32
CA GLU A 135 -14.31 14.89 -1.52
C GLU A 135 -13.80 13.87 -0.47
N ILE A 136 -12.56 14.03 0.00
CA ILE A 136 -11.90 13.09 0.94
C ILE A 136 -12.18 13.44 2.41
N PHE A 137 -12.03 14.71 2.79
CA PHE A 137 -12.09 15.15 4.20
C PHE A 137 -13.37 15.92 4.54
N GLY A 138 -14.22 16.19 3.56
CA GLY A 138 -15.44 16.99 3.68
C GLY A 138 -15.24 18.47 3.37
N LEU A 139 -16.35 19.21 3.25
CA LEU A 139 -16.40 20.57 2.68
C LEU A 139 -15.55 21.63 3.40
N SER A 140 -15.19 21.40 4.67
CA SER A 140 -14.45 22.36 5.49
C SER A 140 -12.92 22.22 5.41
N VAL A 141 -12.41 21.30 4.57
CA VAL A 141 -10.98 21.01 4.47
C VAL A 141 -10.53 21.19 3.03
N ASP A 142 -9.65 22.16 2.82
CA ASP A 142 -8.95 22.43 1.55
C ASP A 142 -7.47 22.00 1.63
N MET A 143 -6.74 22.11 0.52
CA MET A 143 -5.33 21.68 0.47
C MET A 143 -4.46 22.50 1.45
N ASP A 144 -4.76 23.77 1.65
CA ASP A 144 -4.04 24.62 2.60
C ASP A 144 -4.25 24.17 4.04
N ALA A 145 -5.45 23.73 4.42
CA ALA A 145 -5.74 23.14 5.72
C ALA A 145 -4.93 21.85 5.92
N VAL A 146 -4.88 20.96 4.92
CA VAL A 146 -4.06 19.74 4.98
C VAL A 146 -2.58 20.12 5.16
N LYS A 147 -2.06 21.07 4.37
CA LYS A 147 -0.68 21.53 4.43
C LYS A 147 -0.31 22.14 5.78
N ARG A 148 -1.22 22.86 6.44
CA ARG A 148 -0.99 23.42 7.79
C ARG A 148 -0.90 22.33 8.85
N VAL A 149 -1.70 21.28 8.75
CA VAL A 149 -1.74 20.19 9.73
C VAL A 149 -0.61 19.19 9.52
N ASP A 150 -0.43 18.74 8.27
CA ASP A 150 0.56 17.76 7.85
C ASP A 150 1.14 18.11 6.46
N PRO A 151 2.28 18.85 6.42
CA PRO A 151 2.94 19.22 5.17
C PRO A 151 3.44 18.02 4.35
N LYS A 152 3.74 16.88 5.00
CA LYS A 152 4.24 15.69 4.30
C LYS A 152 3.08 15.03 3.56
N LEU A 153 1.96 14.79 4.25
CA LEU A 153 0.75 14.28 3.62
C LEU A 153 0.29 15.18 2.46
N ALA A 154 0.29 16.51 2.64
CA ALA A 154 -0.14 17.43 1.59
C ALA A 154 0.64 17.25 0.28
N ARG A 155 1.97 17.08 0.35
CA ARG A 155 2.81 16.83 -0.84
C ARG A 155 2.50 15.49 -1.51
N GLU A 156 2.31 14.44 -0.71
CA GLU A 156 2.01 13.10 -1.22
C GLU A 156 0.59 13.03 -1.81
N LEU A 157 -0.39 13.65 -1.16
CA LEU A 157 -1.76 13.76 -1.65
C LEU A 157 -1.85 14.56 -2.94
N LEU A 158 -1.15 15.70 -3.05
CA LEU A 158 -1.07 16.47 -4.28
C LEU A 158 -0.48 15.63 -5.42
N THR A 159 0.50 14.78 -5.12
CA THR A 159 1.06 13.83 -6.11
C THR A 159 0.01 12.82 -6.56
N ALA A 160 -0.78 12.27 -5.64
CA ALA A 160 -1.87 11.34 -5.96
C ALA A 160 -3.00 12.01 -6.77
N ILE A 161 -3.34 13.28 -6.46
CA ILE A 161 -4.32 14.07 -7.21
C ILE A 161 -3.86 14.32 -8.65
N ASN A 162 -2.59 14.64 -8.85
CA ASN A 162 -2.03 14.90 -10.19
C ASN A 162 -1.75 13.60 -10.99
N LYS A 163 -1.76 12.44 -10.34
CA LYS A 163 -1.50 11.12 -10.95
C LYS A 163 -2.50 10.05 -10.48
N PRO A 164 -3.80 10.23 -10.79
CA PRO A 164 -4.86 9.35 -10.29
C PRO A 164 -4.85 7.96 -10.94
N ASP A 165 -4.10 7.77 -12.02
CA ASP A 165 -3.91 6.51 -12.75
C ASP A 165 -3.16 5.45 -11.93
N ILE A 166 -2.37 5.88 -10.94
CA ILE A 166 -1.62 4.97 -10.05
C ILE A 166 -2.49 4.53 -8.87
N VAL A 167 -3.17 5.50 -8.24
CA VAL A 167 -4.07 5.29 -7.11
C VAL A 167 -5.02 6.47 -7.02
N LEU A 168 -6.31 6.19 -6.85
CA LEU A 168 -7.28 7.27 -6.64
C LEU A 168 -6.94 8.03 -5.35
N PRO A 169 -7.04 9.37 -5.32
CA PRO A 169 -6.67 10.18 -4.14
C PRO A 169 -7.33 9.73 -2.83
N LEU A 170 -8.62 9.37 -2.88
CA LEU A 170 -9.33 8.82 -1.73
C LEU A 170 -8.71 7.49 -1.26
N ASN A 171 -8.43 6.58 -2.19
CA ASN A 171 -7.83 5.28 -1.87
C ASN A 171 -6.40 5.43 -1.34
N PHE A 172 -5.64 6.43 -1.79
CA PHE A 172 -4.36 6.80 -1.19
C PHE A 172 -4.53 7.15 0.30
N VAL A 173 -5.48 8.03 0.64
CA VAL A 173 -5.72 8.42 2.04
C VAL A 173 -6.25 7.25 2.88
N ARG A 174 -7.08 6.37 2.32
CA ARG A 174 -7.52 5.14 3.01
C ARG A 174 -6.35 4.21 3.33
N LEU A 175 -5.38 4.06 2.42
CA LEU A 175 -4.16 3.28 2.67
C LEU A 175 -3.32 3.88 3.79
N GLN A 176 -3.20 5.21 3.81
CA GLN A 176 -2.51 5.91 4.91
C GLN A 176 -3.20 5.70 6.26
N ALA A 177 -4.53 5.77 6.29
CA ALA A 177 -5.31 5.47 7.48
C ALA A 177 -5.06 4.04 7.99
N LEU A 178 -5.04 3.03 7.11
CA LEU A 178 -4.65 1.67 7.51
C LEU A 178 -3.22 1.59 8.05
N GLY A 179 -2.26 2.24 7.39
CA GLY A 179 -0.85 2.23 7.78
C GLY A 179 -0.54 2.94 9.10
N SER A 180 -1.44 3.81 9.56
CA SER A 180 -1.21 4.66 10.75
C SER A 180 -1.25 3.94 12.11
N ALA A 181 -1.56 2.64 12.16
CA ALA A 181 -1.72 1.86 13.41
C ALA A 181 -0.51 1.97 14.37
N GLU A 182 0.70 2.00 13.82
CA GLU A 182 1.96 1.98 14.59
C GLU A 182 2.17 3.25 15.43
N VAL A 183 1.58 4.38 15.02
CA VAL A 183 1.80 5.70 15.64
C VAL A 183 0.50 6.32 16.16
N ALA A 184 -0.64 5.73 15.86
CA ALA A 184 -1.94 6.21 16.31
C ALA A 184 -2.08 6.08 17.84
N ASP A 185 -2.58 7.15 18.46
CA ASP A 185 -3.07 7.10 19.83
C ASP A 185 -4.43 6.37 19.89
N ARG A 186 -5.00 6.24 21.09
CA ARG A 186 -6.24 5.49 21.28
C ARG A 186 -7.39 6.05 20.45
N ASP A 187 -7.60 7.36 20.44
CA ASP A 187 -8.73 7.98 19.73
C ASP A 187 -8.58 7.78 18.21
N ALA A 188 -7.37 7.91 17.68
CA ALA A 188 -7.07 7.61 16.29
C ALA A 188 -7.22 6.12 15.95
N LEU A 189 -6.84 5.22 16.86
CA LEU A 189 -7.05 3.78 16.72
C LEU A 189 -8.54 3.41 16.69
N GLU A 190 -9.36 4.03 17.53
CA GLU A 190 -10.82 3.85 17.52
C GLU A 190 -11.41 4.35 16.19
N ALA A 191 -10.95 5.49 15.67
CA ALA A 191 -11.39 6.01 14.37
C ALA A 191 -11.00 5.08 13.20
N ARG A 192 -9.79 4.51 13.22
CA ARG A 192 -9.34 3.52 12.23
C ARG A 192 -10.20 2.25 12.27
N ALA A 193 -10.47 1.73 13.46
CA ALA A 193 -11.31 0.54 13.62
C ALA A 193 -12.73 0.77 13.07
N GLU A 194 -13.30 1.97 13.30
CA GLU A 194 -14.59 2.33 12.71
C GLU A 194 -14.54 2.44 11.18
N LEU A 195 -13.49 3.04 10.61
CA LEU A 195 -13.29 3.08 9.15
C LEU A 195 -13.25 1.67 8.57
N LYS A 196 -12.44 0.78 9.16
CA LYS A 196 -12.35 -0.62 8.70
C LYS A 196 -13.70 -1.33 8.78
N ALA A 197 -14.48 -1.11 9.83
CA ALA A 197 -15.83 -1.68 9.95
C ALA A 197 -16.77 -1.18 8.84
N ILE A 198 -16.75 0.11 8.50
CA ILE A 198 -17.53 0.69 7.40
C ILE A 198 -17.09 0.08 6.07
N TRP A 199 -15.78 -0.01 5.83
CA TRP A 199 -15.23 -0.54 4.58
C TRP A 199 -15.55 -2.01 4.38
N LEU A 200 -15.36 -2.85 5.41
CA LEU A 200 -15.67 -4.27 5.34
C LEU A 200 -17.16 -4.52 5.14
N THR A 201 -18.03 -3.76 5.81
CA THR A 201 -19.49 -3.90 5.64
C THR A 201 -19.92 -3.59 4.19
N ALA A 202 -19.45 -2.48 3.63
CA ALA A 202 -19.76 -2.14 2.24
C ALA A 202 -19.11 -3.10 1.23
N ALA A 203 -17.90 -3.57 1.52
CA ALA A 203 -17.19 -4.52 0.68
C ALA A 203 -17.89 -5.89 0.65
N GLN A 204 -18.35 -6.38 1.81
CA GLN A 204 -19.11 -7.61 1.97
C GLN A 204 -20.42 -7.56 1.17
N ALA A 205 -21.15 -6.43 1.24
CA ALA A 205 -22.38 -6.25 0.48
C ALA A 205 -22.17 -6.26 -1.05
N LYS A 206 -20.95 -5.95 -1.52
CA LYS A 206 -20.61 -5.87 -2.95
C LYS A 206 -20.18 -7.21 -3.53
N SER A 207 -19.15 -7.84 -2.96
CA SER A 207 -18.72 -9.20 -3.33
C SER A 207 -17.64 -9.75 -2.40
N ALA A 208 -17.48 -11.07 -2.37
CA ALA A 208 -16.38 -11.73 -1.66
C ALA A 208 -14.98 -11.25 -2.10
N GLN A 209 -14.80 -10.91 -3.39
CA GLN A 209 -13.53 -10.39 -3.88
C GLN A 209 -13.22 -8.99 -3.33
N ILE A 210 -14.19 -8.08 -3.35
CA ILE A 210 -14.01 -6.72 -2.82
C ILE A 210 -13.78 -6.76 -1.30
N CYS A 211 -14.46 -7.67 -0.59
CA CYS A 211 -14.19 -7.90 0.83
C CYS A 211 -12.76 -8.38 1.10
N ARG A 212 -12.24 -9.34 0.31
CA ARG A 212 -10.83 -9.76 0.40
C ARG A 212 -9.86 -8.60 0.20
N MET A 213 -10.10 -7.77 -0.82
CA MET A 213 -9.28 -6.57 -1.04
C MET A 213 -9.29 -5.63 0.17
N ALA A 214 -10.46 -5.40 0.78
CA ALA A 214 -10.58 -4.58 1.97
C ALA A 214 -9.88 -5.20 3.20
N MET A 215 -9.96 -6.51 3.39
CA MET A 215 -9.27 -7.23 4.48
C MET A 215 -7.75 -7.21 4.34
N ASP A 216 -7.26 -7.44 3.13
CA ASP A 216 -5.82 -7.52 2.84
C ASP A 216 -5.17 -6.13 2.72
N GLY A 217 -5.96 -5.05 2.85
CA GLY A 217 -5.49 -3.68 2.70
C GLY A 217 -5.13 -3.29 1.26
N ASP A 218 -5.56 -4.06 0.27
CA ASP A 218 -5.43 -3.71 -1.15
C ASP A 218 -6.54 -2.73 -1.56
N LEU A 219 -6.40 -1.49 -1.10
CA LEU A 219 -7.40 -0.45 -1.34
C LEU A 219 -7.21 0.28 -2.67
N ARG A 220 -6.17 -0.01 -3.46
CA ARG A 220 -5.79 0.80 -4.63
C ARG A 220 -6.91 0.89 -5.66
N ALA A 221 -7.53 -0.24 -5.95
CA ALA A 221 -8.66 -0.38 -6.87
C ALA A 221 -10.00 -0.61 -6.15
N LEU A 222 -10.07 -0.30 -4.85
CA LEU A 222 -11.28 -0.54 -4.06
C LEU A 222 -12.35 0.49 -4.42
N THR A 223 -13.48 -0.01 -4.90
CA THR A 223 -14.66 0.80 -5.21
C THR A 223 -15.79 0.38 -4.27
N LEU A 224 -16.02 1.18 -3.24
CA LEU A 224 -17.10 0.98 -2.26
C LEU A 224 -18.28 1.87 -2.59
N ASP A 225 -19.47 1.29 -2.53
CA ASP A 225 -20.71 2.03 -2.74
C ASP A 225 -21.23 2.46 -1.36
N PHE A 226 -21.10 3.76 -1.06
CA PHE A 226 -21.55 4.35 0.20
C PHE A 226 -22.82 5.15 0.01
N SER A 227 -23.73 5.01 0.97
CA SER A 227 -24.77 6.00 1.23
C SER A 227 -24.15 7.36 1.59
N GLU A 228 -24.94 8.43 1.49
CA GLU A 228 -24.49 9.77 1.90
C GLU A 228 -24.04 9.81 3.36
N LYS A 229 -24.73 9.08 4.24
CA LYS A 229 -24.40 8.97 5.66
C LYS A 229 -23.06 8.28 5.88
N GLU A 230 -22.79 7.19 5.17
CA GLU A 230 -21.51 6.47 5.26
C GLU A 230 -20.37 7.31 4.70
N ARG A 231 -20.59 8.02 3.60
CA ARG A 231 -19.60 8.94 3.02
C ARG A 231 -19.27 10.08 3.98
N ALA A 232 -20.28 10.72 4.56
CA ALA A 232 -20.07 11.77 5.55
C ALA A 232 -19.32 11.25 6.79
N ARG A 233 -19.61 10.01 7.22
CA ARG A 233 -18.92 9.40 8.36
C ARG A 233 -17.46 9.04 8.02
N GLU A 234 -17.18 8.53 6.83
CA GLU A 234 -15.81 8.31 6.37
C GLU A 234 -15.02 9.63 6.37
N GLN A 235 -15.57 10.70 5.81
CA GLN A 235 -14.92 12.01 5.79
C GLN A 235 -14.60 12.54 7.19
N ASP A 236 -15.53 12.40 8.14
CA ASP A 236 -15.33 12.77 9.55
C ASP A 236 -14.18 11.98 10.19
N LEU A 237 -14.14 10.66 9.97
CA LEU A 237 -13.10 9.80 10.54
C LEU A 237 -11.72 10.06 9.89
N LEU A 238 -11.66 10.24 8.58
CA LEU A 238 -10.42 10.62 7.89
C LEU A 238 -9.90 11.98 8.35
N ARG A 239 -10.79 12.94 8.62
CA ARG A 239 -10.41 14.24 9.18
C ARG A 239 -9.83 14.12 10.58
N LYS A 240 -10.40 13.27 11.45
CA LYS A 240 -9.83 12.99 12.77
C LYS A 240 -8.41 12.43 12.67
N LEU A 241 -8.16 11.52 11.73
CA LEU A 241 -6.82 10.99 11.49
C LEU A 241 -5.84 12.05 10.94
N LEU A 242 -6.34 12.97 10.11
CA LEU A 242 -5.56 14.12 9.66
C LEU A 242 -5.18 15.01 10.84
N GLU A 243 -6.13 15.38 11.68
CA GLU A 243 -5.93 16.21 12.88
C GLU A 243 -4.97 15.55 13.88
N ALA A 244 -5.02 14.23 14.00
CA ALA A 244 -4.08 13.43 14.78
C ALA A 244 -2.67 13.35 14.17
N LYS A 245 -2.46 13.82 12.93
CA LYS A 245 -1.18 13.83 12.19
C LYS A 245 -0.57 12.45 11.99
N VAL A 246 -1.41 11.43 11.85
CA VAL A 246 -0.98 10.04 11.69
C VAL A 246 -0.97 9.57 10.23
N LEU A 247 -1.62 10.32 9.33
CA LEU A 247 -1.81 9.94 7.92
C LEU A 247 -0.56 10.06 7.04
N SER A 248 0.52 10.71 7.48
CA SER A 248 1.80 10.67 6.75
C SER A 248 2.76 9.58 7.22
N HIS A 249 2.32 8.75 8.17
CA HIS A 249 3.13 7.64 8.68
C HIS A 249 3.22 6.52 7.65
N MET A 250 4.46 6.12 7.36
CA MET A 250 4.72 4.94 6.53
C MET A 250 4.93 3.76 7.48
N PRO A 251 4.05 2.74 7.48
CA PRO A 251 4.23 1.58 8.34
C PRO A 251 5.53 0.87 7.99
N LYS A 252 6.23 0.38 9.01
CA LYS A 252 7.43 -0.46 8.82
C LYS A 252 7.06 -1.84 8.30
N GLY A 253 5.80 -2.22 8.45
CA GLY A 253 5.31 -3.56 8.13
C GLY A 253 5.66 -4.56 9.25
N GLY A 254 5.01 -5.72 9.19
CA GLY A 254 5.15 -6.75 10.22
C GLY A 254 3.84 -7.48 10.44
N GLU A 255 3.90 -8.61 11.14
CA GLU A 255 2.73 -9.37 11.55
C GLU A 255 2.28 -8.86 12.92
N THR A 256 1.11 -8.21 12.99
CA THR A 256 0.49 -7.83 14.27
C THR A 256 -0.23 -9.05 14.84
N ARG A 257 0.25 -9.55 15.98
CA ARG A 257 -0.41 -10.62 16.73
C ARG A 257 -1.02 -10.06 18.00
N TYR A 258 -2.29 -10.36 18.23
CA TYR A 258 -3.04 -9.90 19.39
C TYR A 258 -3.98 -10.99 19.87
N ALA A 259 -4.34 -10.93 21.15
CA ALA A 259 -5.33 -11.81 21.74
C ALA A 259 -6.69 -11.10 21.77
N ILE A 260 -7.72 -11.73 21.22
CA ILE A 260 -9.09 -11.22 21.25
C ILE A 260 -9.69 -11.56 22.63
N PRO A 261 -10.14 -10.56 23.41
CA PRO A 261 -10.79 -10.81 24.69
C PRO A 261 -12.03 -11.69 24.54
N GLY A 262 -12.30 -12.57 25.51
CA GLY A 262 -13.42 -13.52 25.42
C GLY A 262 -14.80 -12.86 25.23
N TRP A 263 -15.01 -11.67 25.81
CA TRP A 263 -16.25 -10.91 25.58
C TRP A 263 -16.40 -10.48 24.12
N LEU A 264 -15.30 -10.10 23.45
CA LEU A 264 -15.29 -9.67 22.06
C LEU A 264 -15.47 -10.86 21.12
N VAL A 265 -14.94 -12.03 21.50
CA VAL A 265 -15.23 -13.30 20.82
C VAL A 265 -16.73 -13.59 20.84
N ASN A 266 -17.39 -13.49 22.00
CA ASN A 266 -18.82 -13.75 22.12
C ASN A 266 -19.66 -12.80 21.25
N ASP A 267 -19.38 -11.49 21.29
CA ASP A 267 -20.06 -10.51 20.43
C ASP A 267 -19.83 -10.80 18.93
N THR A 268 -18.63 -11.25 18.56
CA THR A 268 -18.30 -11.62 17.18
C THR A 268 -19.07 -12.86 16.74
N LEU A 269 -19.22 -13.86 17.61
CA LEU A 269 -20.04 -15.05 17.34
C LEU A 269 -21.51 -14.69 17.12
N GLU A 270 -22.06 -13.83 17.97
CA GLU A 270 -23.46 -13.39 17.84
C GLU A 270 -23.70 -12.66 16.51
N ARG A 271 -22.77 -11.80 16.10
CA ARG A 271 -22.87 -11.02 14.85
C ARG A 271 -22.65 -11.84 13.59
N SER A 272 -21.73 -12.79 13.63
CA SER A 272 -21.39 -13.64 12.48
C SER A 272 -22.32 -14.84 12.33
N GLY A 273 -22.99 -15.28 13.40
CA GLY A 273 -23.74 -16.54 13.41
C GLY A 273 -22.85 -17.78 13.27
N LEU A 274 -21.52 -17.64 13.33
CA LEU A 274 -20.57 -18.74 13.27
C LEU A 274 -20.47 -19.46 14.62
N SER A 275 -20.12 -20.74 14.59
CA SER A 275 -19.68 -21.45 15.80
C SER A 275 -18.26 -21.03 16.18
N LEU A 276 -17.86 -21.27 17.43
CA LEU A 276 -16.50 -20.93 17.90
C LEU A 276 -15.40 -21.56 17.03
N GLU A 277 -15.56 -22.82 16.65
CA GLU A 277 -14.59 -23.52 15.79
C GLU A 277 -14.52 -22.92 14.38
N ARG A 278 -15.68 -22.56 13.79
CA ARG A 278 -15.73 -21.91 12.47
C ARG A 278 -15.14 -20.51 12.51
N LEU A 279 -15.47 -19.72 13.53
CA LEU A 279 -14.88 -18.39 13.72
C LEU A 279 -13.35 -18.48 13.87
N LYS A 280 -12.87 -19.41 14.68
CA LYS A 280 -11.43 -19.64 14.85
C LYS A 280 -10.76 -20.05 13.54
N ALA A 281 -11.36 -20.97 12.78
CA ALA A 281 -10.85 -21.37 11.47
C ALA A 281 -10.82 -20.17 10.51
N ALA A 282 -11.90 -19.38 10.45
CA ALA A 282 -12.01 -18.20 9.60
C ALA A 282 -10.98 -17.11 9.90
N LEU A 283 -10.65 -16.87 11.18
CA LEU A 283 -9.68 -15.85 11.60
C LEU A 283 -8.22 -16.33 11.51
N THR A 284 -7.97 -17.63 11.40
CA THR A 284 -6.60 -18.18 11.36
C THR A 284 -6.17 -18.66 9.97
N ASP A 285 -7.12 -19.03 9.12
CA ASP A 285 -6.88 -19.41 7.73
C ASP A 285 -7.12 -18.22 6.79
N PRO A 286 -6.08 -17.66 6.16
CA PRO A 286 -6.23 -16.51 5.26
C PRO A 286 -7.10 -16.81 4.03
N ASP A 287 -7.24 -18.09 3.65
CA ASP A 287 -7.98 -18.54 2.47
C ASP A 287 -9.42 -18.98 2.80
N SER A 288 -9.84 -18.91 4.07
CA SER A 288 -11.18 -19.31 4.48
C SER A 288 -12.27 -18.50 3.77
N ALA A 289 -13.28 -19.21 3.25
CA ALA A 289 -14.45 -18.60 2.63
C ALA A 289 -15.27 -17.73 3.62
N GLU A 290 -15.16 -18.03 4.91
CA GLU A 290 -15.88 -17.35 6.01
C GLU A 290 -15.10 -16.17 6.58
N ARG A 291 -13.85 -15.95 6.13
CA ARG A 291 -12.96 -14.91 6.68
C ARG A 291 -13.57 -13.52 6.60
N CYS A 292 -14.21 -13.19 5.48
CA CYS A 292 -14.90 -11.91 5.30
C CYS A 292 -16.00 -11.69 6.34
N GLU A 293 -16.83 -12.71 6.59
CA GLU A 293 -17.91 -12.65 7.57
C GLU A 293 -17.36 -12.50 8.99
N ALA A 294 -16.34 -13.29 9.33
CA ALA A 294 -15.66 -13.24 10.62
C ALA A 294 -14.99 -11.87 10.91
N GLU A 295 -14.19 -11.35 9.97
CA GLU A 295 -13.49 -10.06 10.10
C GLU A 295 -14.47 -8.88 10.14
N THR A 296 -15.55 -8.94 9.34
CA THR A 296 -16.59 -7.90 9.36
C THR A 296 -17.31 -7.91 10.71
N ALA A 297 -17.70 -9.08 11.22
CA ALA A 297 -18.34 -9.22 12.52
C ALA A 297 -17.43 -8.74 13.66
N LEU A 298 -16.13 -9.05 13.61
CA LEU A 298 -15.15 -8.59 14.59
C LEU A 298 -15.02 -7.05 14.56
N ALA A 299 -14.88 -6.46 13.38
CA ALA A 299 -14.80 -5.00 13.24
C ALA A 299 -16.08 -4.30 13.72
N GLN A 300 -17.26 -4.88 13.46
CA GLN A 300 -18.53 -4.38 13.98
C GLN A 300 -18.65 -4.51 15.50
N ALA A 301 -18.16 -5.61 16.09
CA ALA A 301 -18.14 -5.80 17.54
C ALA A 301 -17.21 -4.78 18.22
N VAL A 302 -16.03 -4.53 17.65
CA VAL A 302 -15.12 -3.47 18.11
C VAL A 302 -15.78 -2.10 18.03
N ARG A 303 -16.43 -1.78 16.90
CA ARG A 303 -17.15 -0.52 16.71
C ARG A 303 -18.28 -0.30 17.73
N ALA A 304 -18.91 -1.38 18.20
CA ALA A 304 -20.00 -1.29 19.17
C ALA A 304 -19.52 -0.99 20.61
N SER A 305 -18.25 -1.25 20.93
CA SER A 305 -17.70 -1.06 22.28
C SER A 305 -16.22 -0.61 22.28
N PRO A 306 -15.84 0.45 21.53
CA PRO A 306 -14.44 0.78 21.24
C PRO A 306 -13.61 1.06 22.51
N LYS A 307 -14.22 1.72 23.51
CA LYS A 307 -13.59 2.05 24.80
C LYS A 307 -13.20 0.84 25.65
N LYS A 308 -13.76 -0.35 25.39
CA LYS A 308 -13.44 -1.59 26.10
C LYS A 308 -12.37 -2.42 25.39
N VAL A 309 -12.06 -2.08 24.14
CA VAL A 309 -11.15 -2.85 23.29
C VAL A 309 -9.70 -2.52 23.67
N PRO A 310 -8.84 -3.53 23.89
CA PRO A 310 -7.42 -3.30 24.10
C PRO A 310 -6.75 -2.67 22.88
N ASP A 311 -5.76 -1.81 23.10
CA ASP A 311 -5.07 -1.10 22.02
C ASP A 311 -4.43 -2.06 21.00
N ASP A 312 -3.92 -3.22 21.44
CA ASP A 312 -3.34 -4.22 20.55
C ASP A 312 -4.36 -4.80 19.57
N VAL A 313 -5.62 -4.93 19.99
CA VAL A 313 -6.73 -5.35 19.11
C VAL A 313 -7.07 -4.23 18.13
N LEU A 314 -7.13 -2.97 18.59
CA LEU A 314 -7.39 -1.82 17.72
C LEU A 314 -6.28 -1.59 16.69
N LYS A 315 -5.01 -1.88 17.04
CA LYS A 315 -3.86 -1.84 16.13
C LYS A 315 -3.88 -2.99 15.12
N GLY A 316 -4.40 -4.14 15.54
CA GLY A 316 -4.50 -5.34 14.73
C GLY A 316 -5.63 -5.32 13.69
N LEU A 317 -6.61 -4.44 13.87
CA LEU A 317 -7.58 -4.06 12.85
C LEU A 317 -6.96 -3.04 11.88
#